data_AF-A0A346R1X7-F1
#
_entry.id   AF-A0A346R1X7-F1
#
_cell.length_a   1.000
_cell.length_b   1.000
_cell.length_c   1.000
_cell.angle_alpha   90.00
_cell.angle_beta   90.00
_cell.angle_gamma   90.00
#
_symmetry.space_group_name_H-M   'P 1'
#
loop_
_entity.id
_entity.type
_entity.pdbx_description
1 polymer ?
#
loop_
_entity_poly.entity_id
_entity_poly.type
_entity_poly.pdbx_seq_one_letter_code
_entity_poly.pdbx_strand_id
1 'polypeptide(L)'
;MSKFREHFSRLAGVAVVACVISVPAVAGKLGIGTEATPEEVAGWDIDVRPDGQGLPEGEGSVTDGEAVFAERCAACHGDFAEGVDRWPVLAGGRDTLKSQNPVKTVGSYWPYLSTVYDYIHRAMPFGDAQSLTPDETYGIVAYLLYMNDIVTDEEFVLSKENFTSIRMPNEGNFIDDDRPDTPLASAQEPCMSDCKADVKITKRAVVIDVTPEGEEPDGGSVD
;
A
#
# COMPACT_ATOMS: atom_id res chain seq x y z
N MET A 1 21.37 65.50 -30.10
CA MET A 1 20.46 65.32 -28.94
C MET A 1 19.38 64.27 -29.23
N SER A 2 19.75 63.01 -29.50
CA SER A 2 18.73 61.96 -29.77
C SER A 2 19.14 60.52 -29.41
N LYS A 3 20.37 60.28 -28.91
CA LYS A 3 20.83 58.92 -28.56
C LYS A 3 20.93 58.65 -27.05
N PHE A 4 20.56 59.62 -26.21
CA PHE A 4 20.63 59.49 -24.74
C PHE A 4 19.28 59.16 -24.08
N ARG A 5 18.23 58.97 -24.88
CA ARG A 5 16.84 58.82 -24.41
C ARG A 5 16.28 57.39 -24.55
N GLU A 6 17.01 56.48 -25.20
CA GLU A 6 16.55 55.09 -25.41
C GLU A 6 17.11 54.07 -24.41
N HIS A 7 18.19 54.38 -23.69
CA HIS A 7 18.77 53.44 -22.72
C HIS A 7 18.13 53.51 -21.33
N PHE A 8 17.42 54.59 -21.01
CA PHE A 8 16.72 54.73 -19.71
C PHE A 8 15.38 54.00 -19.66
N SER A 9 14.78 53.67 -20.82
CA SER A 9 13.49 52.95 -20.90
C SER A 9 13.62 51.42 -20.97
N ARG A 10 14.84 50.86 -21.01
CA ARG A 10 15.03 49.39 -21.04
C ARG A 10 15.41 48.76 -19.70
N LEU A 11 15.64 49.56 -18.66
CA LEU A 11 15.97 49.08 -17.31
C LEU A 11 14.80 49.13 -16.32
N ALA A 12 13.64 49.66 -16.72
CA ALA A 12 12.45 49.73 -15.87
C ALA A 12 11.43 48.57 -16.10
N GLY A 13 11.74 47.61 -16.97
CA GLY A 13 10.79 46.58 -17.43
C GLY A 13 11.02 45.15 -16.94
N VAL A 14 11.98 44.89 -16.03
CA VAL A 14 12.40 43.52 -15.68
C VAL A 14 12.20 43.15 -14.21
N ALA A 15 11.62 44.00 -13.36
CA ALA A 15 11.61 43.77 -11.90
C ALA A 15 10.24 43.63 -11.22
N VAL A 16 9.18 43.14 -11.89
CA VAL A 16 7.84 43.06 -11.24
C VAL A 16 7.08 41.72 -11.37
N VAL A 17 7.56 40.70 -12.07
CA VAL A 17 6.82 39.40 -12.14
C VAL A 17 7.52 38.31 -11.31
N ALA A 18 7.68 38.56 -10.02
CA ALA A 18 8.14 37.57 -9.04
C ALA A 18 7.35 37.68 -7.72
N CYS A 19 6.06 38.01 -7.80
CA CYS A 19 5.09 37.70 -6.75
C CYS A 19 4.09 36.73 -7.35
N VAL A 20 4.47 35.45 -7.47
CA VAL A 20 3.47 34.39 -7.46
C VAL A 20 2.86 34.48 -6.07
N ILE A 21 1.61 34.92 -6.06
CA ILE A 21 0.82 35.17 -4.87
C ILE A 21 0.71 33.84 -4.14
N SER A 22 1.40 33.70 -3.02
CA SER A 22 0.99 32.77 -1.97
C SER A 22 -0.38 33.24 -1.52
N VAL A 23 -1.43 32.72 -2.14
CA VAL A 23 -2.80 32.91 -1.66
C VAL A 23 -2.88 32.09 -0.38
N PRO A 24 -3.01 32.71 0.82
CA PRO A 24 -3.24 31.93 2.03
C PRO A 24 -4.57 31.20 1.85
N ALA A 25 -4.56 29.90 2.09
CA ALA A 25 -5.78 29.12 2.12
C ALA A 25 -6.53 29.53 3.39
N VAL A 26 -7.45 30.51 3.27
CA VAL A 26 -8.22 31.04 4.39
C VAL A 26 -8.99 29.90 5.05
N ALA A 27 -8.62 29.56 6.30
CA ALA A 27 -9.38 28.68 7.17
C ALA A 27 -10.86 29.13 7.17
N GLY A 28 -11.77 28.22 6.82
CA GLY A 28 -13.09 28.54 6.28
C GLY A 28 -14.04 29.34 7.17
N LYS A 29 -15.25 29.59 6.62
CA LYS A 29 -16.35 30.48 7.07
C LYS A 29 -16.74 30.46 8.55
N LEU A 30 -16.28 29.49 9.34
CA LEU A 30 -16.61 29.31 10.77
C LEU A 30 -15.46 29.69 11.73
N GLY A 31 -14.25 29.98 11.22
CA GLY A 31 -13.11 30.39 12.05
C GLY A 31 -12.56 29.31 12.99
N ILE A 32 -12.66 28.03 12.60
CA ILE A 32 -12.15 26.89 13.36
C ILE A 32 -10.88 26.35 12.69
N GLY A 33 -9.85 26.05 13.49
CA GLY A 33 -8.57 25.54 13.01
C GLY A 33 -7.62 26.63 12.50
N THR A 34 -6.44 26.20 12.07
CA THR A 34 -5.40 27.03 11.45
C THR A 34 -4.95 26.40 10.14
N GLU A 35 -4.39 27.19 9.23
CA GLU A 35 -3.75 26.68 8.03
C GLU A 35 -2.54 25.82 8.42
N ALA A 36 -2.44 24.62 7.85
CA ALA A 36 -1.31 23.73 8.10
C ALA A 36 -0.05 24.29 7.42
N THR A 37 1.09 24.22 8.09
CA THR A 37 2.35 24.64 7.47
C THR A 37 2.81 23.62 6.43
N PRO A 38 3.64 24.02 5.45
CA PRO A 38 4.23 23.07 4.50
C PRO A 38 4.97 21.92 5.19
N GLU A 39 5.62 22.19 6.33
CA GLU A 39 6.35 21.20 7.12
C GLU A 39 5.41 20.21 7.82
N GLU A 40 4.28 20.68 8.35
CA GLU A 40 3.25 19.81 8.95
C GLU A 40 2.65 18.87 7.91
N VAL A 41 2.36 19.39 6.71
CA VAL A 41 1.88 18.58 5.59
C VAL A 41 2.95 17.57 5.16
N ALA A 42 4.19 18.01 4.92
CA ALA A 42 5.28 17.14 4.49
C ALA A 42 5.62 16.03 5.50
N GLY A 43 5.39 16.25 6.79
CA GLY A 43 5.61 15.22 7.83
C GLY A 43 4.49 14.16 7.90
N TRP A 44 3.31 14.42 7.33
CA TRP A 44 2.15 13.53 7.43
C TRP A 44 1.77 12.92 6.07
N ASP A 45 1.84 13.73 5.02
CA ASP A 45 1.60 13.40 3.62
C ASP A 45 2.88 12.82 3.01
N ILE A 46 3.09 11.54 3.32
CA ILE A 46 4.14 10.69 2.73
C ILE A 46 3.51 9.54 1.92
N ASP A 47 2.27 9.71 1.43
CA ASP A 47 1.62 8.66 0.62
C ASP A 47 2.23 8.55 -0.77
N VAL A 48 2.28 7.33 -1.31
CA VAL A 48 2.79 7.07 -2.66
C VAL A 48 1.70 6.47 -3.53
N ARG A 49 1.33 7.22 -4.56
CA ARG A 49 0.28 6.86 -5.50
C ARG A 49 0.80 5.92 -6.60
N PRO A 50 -0.10 5.15 -7.26
CA PRO A 50 0.29 4.26 -8.36
C PRO A 50 0.96 4.94 -9.56
N ASP A 51 0.73 6.25 -9.74
CA ASP A 51 1.35 7.08 -10.78
C ASP A 51 2.74 7.64 -10.37
N GLY A 52 3.23 7.27 -9.19
CA GLY A 52 4.52 7.72 -8.64
C GLY A 52 4.47 9.08 -7.94
N GLN A 53 3.31 9.74 -7.87
CA GLN A 53 3.16 10.94 -7.05
C GLN A 53 3.42 10.60 -5.57
N GLY A 54 4.24 11.42 -4.91
CA GLY A 54 4.64 11.24 -3.52
C GLY A 54 5.96 10.49 -3.31
N LEU A 55 6.57 9.92 -4.37
CA LEU A 55 7.88 9.28 -4.26
C LEU A 55 8.96 10.28 -3.79
N PRO A 56 9.64 10.01 -2.67
CA PRO A 56 10.80 10.79 -2.25
C PRO A 56 11.99 10.53 -3.18
N GLU A 57 12.92 11.48 -3.23
CA GLU A 57 14.22 11.28 -3.88
C GLU A 57 14.97 10.14 -3.17
N GLY A 58 15.60 9.27 -3.94
CA GLY A 58 16.37 8.16 -3.41
C GLY A 58 16.49 6.99 -4.39
N GLU A 59 17.35 6.05 -4.01
CA GLU A 59 17.59 4.80 -4.73
C GLU A 59 18.07 3.70 -3.78
N GLY A 60 17.90 2.45 -4.18
CA GLY A 60 18.42 1.31 -3.43
C GLY A 60 18.55 0.06 -4.30
N SER A 61 19.66 -0.65 -4.13
CA SER A 61 19.91 -1.91 -4.83
C SER A 61 19.24 -3.10 -4.14
N VAL A 62 19.08 -4.21 -4.86
CA VAL A 62 18.65 -5.49 -4.27
C VAL A 62 19.59 -5.91 -3.13
N THR A 63 20.90 -5.81 -3.33
CA THR A 63 21.93 -6.20 -2.35
C THR A 63 21.90 -5.34 -1.09
N ASP A 64 21.75 -4.02 -1.23
CA ASP A 64 21.57 -3.13 -0.07
C ASP A 64 20.25 -3.45 0.66
N GLY A 65 19.20 -3.72 -0.11
CA GLY A 65 17.90 -4.15 0.38
C GLY A 65 17.93 -5.43 1.19
N GLU A 66 18.66 -6.45 0.71
CA GLU A 66 18.83 -7.73 1.40
C GLU A 66 19.46 -7.51 2.78
N ALA A 67 20.51 -6.70 2.86
CA ALA A 67 21.19 -6.42 4.13
C ALA A 67 20.26 -5.75 5.15
N VAL A 68 19.49 -4.74 4.72
CA VAL A 68 18.50 -4.07 5.58
C VAL A 68 17.38 -5.04 5.96
N PHE A 69 16.90 -5.84 5.01
CA PHE A 69 15.82 -6.80 5.23
C PHE A 69 16.22 -7.87 6.25
N ALA A 70 17.45 -8.41 6.17
CA ALA A 70 17.98 -9.36 7.13
C ALA A 70 18.03 -8.79 8.56
N GLU A 71 18.42 -7.52 8.71
CA GLU A 71 18.51 -6.87 10.02
C GLU A 71 17.14 -6.48 10.58
N ARG A 72 16.21 -6.00 9.73
CA ARG A 72 15.00 -5.29 10.16
C ARG A 72 13.69 -6.03 9.90
N CYS A 73 13.69 -7.06 9.06
CA CYS A 73 12.46 -7.69 8.56
C CYS A 73 12.45 -9.21 8.74
N ALA A 74 13.59 -9.88 8.51
CA ALA A 74 13.67 -11.34 8.41
C ALA A 74 13.26 -12.09 9.67
N ALA A 75 13.41 -11.48 10.85
CA ALA A 75 12.97 -12.07 12.12
C ALA A 75 11.47 -12.48 12.12
N CYS A 76 10.64 -11.79 11.33
CA CYS A 76 9.23 -12.12 11.12
C CYS A 76 8.98 -12.67 9.72
N HIS A 77 9.58 -12.08 8.70
CA HIS A 77 9.25 -12.36 7.30
C HIS A 77 10.12 -13.44 6.65
N GLY A 78 11.08 -14.04 7.37
CA GLY A 78 12.02 -15.03 6.83
C GLY A 78 13.14 -14.37 6.03
N ASP A 79 14.23 -15.07 5.79
CA ASP A 79 15.39 -14.48 5.09
C ASP A 79 15.04 -14.18 3.62
N PHE A 80 14.18 -14.99 3.00
CA PHE A 80 13.75 -14.89 1.60
C PHE A 80 12.32 -14.35 1.45
N ALA A 81 11.84 -13.64 2.49
CA ALA A 81 10.50 -13.09 2.54
C ALA A 81 9.37 -14.16 2.51
N GLU A 82 9.68 -15.40 2.88
CA GLU A 82 8.81 -16.58 2.87
C GLU A 82 7.89 -16.70 4.10
N GLY A 83 8.08 -15.84 5.10
CA GLY A 83 7.35 -15.82 6.37
C GLY A 83 7.88 -16.82 7.40
N VAL A 84 7.96 -16.40 8.66
CA VAL A 84 8.27 -17.27 9.81
C VAL A 84 7.01 -17.51 10.65
N ASP A 85 6.80 -18.75 11.10
CA ASP A 85 5.64 -19.17 11.89
C ASP A 85 4.29 -18.81 11.27
N ARG A 86 3.66 -17.74 11.75
CA ARG A 86 2.37 -17.21 11.28
C ARG A 86 2.45 -15.76 10.84
N TRP A 87 3.66 -15.22 10.71
CA TRP A 87 3.85 -13.90 10.14
C TRP A 87 3.58 -13.92 8.63
N PRO A 88 3.21 -12.76 8.04
CA PRO A 88 2.87 -12.70 6.62
C PRO A 88 4.01 -13.15 5.70
N VAL A 89 3.65 -13.98 4.73
CA VAL A 89 4.47 -14.35 3.58
C VAL A 89 4.48 -13.18 2.58
N LEU A 90 5.65 -12.71 2.19
CA LEU A 90 5.81 -11.56 1.27
C LEU A 90 6.21 -11.99 -0.14
N ALA A 91 6.82 -13.17 -0.30
CA ALA A 91 7.20 -13.74 -1.60
C ALA A 91 6.61 -15.13 -1.84
N GLY A 92 6.31 -15.44 -3.11
CA GLY A 92 5.74 -16.72 -3.53
C GLY A 92 4.23 -16.69 -3.77
N GLY A 93 3.58 -17.86 -3.84
CA GLY A 93 2.12 -17.94 -4.03
C GLY A 93 1.62 -17.65 -5.45
N ARG A 94 2.51 -17.57 -6.44
CA ARG A 94 2.12 -17.48 -7.86
C ARG A 94 1.20 -18.63 -8.27
N ASP A 95 0.24 -18.32 -9.14
CA ASP A 95 -0.77 -19.25 -9.65
C ASP A 95 -1.70 -19.90 -8.60
N THR A 96 -1.63 -19.47 -7.33
CA THR A 96 -2.48 -20.02 -6.27
C THR A 96 -3.84 -19.33 -6.12
N LEU A 97 -4.09 -18.21 -6.81
CA LEU A 97 -5.29 -17.38 -6.63
C LEU A 97 -6.62 -18.12 -6.90
N LYS A 98 -6.59 -19.19 -7.71
CA LYS A 98 -7.76 -20.03 -8.02
C LYS A 98 -7.83 -21.31 -7.18
N SER A 99 -6.86 -21.54 -6.30
CA SER A 99 -6.83 -22.71 -5.43
C SER A 99 -7.84 -22.60 -4.29
N GLN A 100 -8.07 -23.69 -3.57
CA GLN A 100 -8.93 -23.68 -2.37
C GLN A 100 -8.35 -22.81 -1.25
N ASN A 101 -7.01 -22.71 -1.17
CA ASN A 101 -6.29 -21.92 -0.17
C ASN A 101 -5.26 -21.01 -0.87
N PRO A 102 -5.68 -19.87 -1.45
CA PRO A 102 -4.78 -18.94 -2.11
C PRO A 102 -3.71 -18.37 -1.18
N VAL A 103 -2.48 -18.25 -1.69
CA VAL A 103 -1.36 -17.58 -1.02
C VAL A 103 -1.16 -16.22 -1.69
N LYS A 104 -1.62 -15.17 -1.01
CA LYS A 104 -1.69 -13.80 -1.53
C LYS A 104 -0.53 -12.97 -1.00
N THR A 105 0.48 -12.75 -1.83
CA THR A 105 1.74 -12.06 -1.50
C THR A 105 1.89 -10.79 -2.34
N VAL A 106 3.02 -10.09 -2.19
CA VAL A 106 3.37 -8.95 -3.04
C VAL A 106 3.38 -9.37 -4.52
N GLY A 107 4.09 -10.45 -4.87
CA GLY A 107 4.20 -10.89 -6.27
C GLY A 107 3.00 -11.63 -6.81
N SER A 108 2.17 -12.27 -5.97
CA SER A 108 1.01 -13.04 -6.45
C SER A 108 -0.29 -12.24 -6.51
N TYR A 109 -0.43 -11.18 -5.72
CA TYR A 109 -1.72 -10.51 -5.54
C TYR A 109 -1.67 -8.99 -5.67
N TRP A 110 -0.63 -8.30 -5.19
CA TRP A 110 -0.69 -6.84 -5.09
C TRP A 110 -0.62 -6.18 -6.48
N PRO A 111 -1.44 -5.14 -6.74
CA PRO A 111 -1.53 -4.53 -8.07
C PRO A 111 -0.45 -3.47 -8.35
N TYR A 112 0.05 -2.80 -7.31
CA TYR A 112 0.92 -1.63 -7.48
C TYR A 112 2.11 -1.68 -6.54
N LEU A 113 3.29 -1.35 -7.09
CA LEU A 113 4.52 -1.22 -6.31
C LEU A 113 4.45 -0.06 -5.32
N SER A 114 3.68 0.98 -5.65
CA SER A 114 3.50 2.17 -4.79
C SER A 114 2.97 1.79 -3.42
N THR A 115 2.03 0.85 -3.34
CA THR A 115 1.47 0.36 -2.07
C THR A 115 2.52 -0.36 -1.24
N VAL A 116 3.45 -1.08 -1.88
CA VAL A 116 4.55 -1.77 -1.20
C VAL A 116 5.48 -0.74 -0.57
N TYR A 117 5.92 0.25 -1.35
CA TYR A 117 6.79 1.33 -0.87
C TYR A 117 6.14 2.13 0.27
N ASP A 118 4.92 2.65 0.05
CA ASP A 118 4.18 3.46 1.01
C ASP A 118 4.02 2.71 2.34
N TYR A 119 3.52 1.48 2.28
CA TYR A 119 3.26 0.70 3.48
C TYR A 119 4.53 0.37 4.26
N ILE A 120 5.62 0.02 3.57
CA ILE A 120 6.91 -0.25 4.23
C ILE A 120 7.43 1.01 4.90
N HIS A 121 7.48 2.13 4.16
CA HIS A 121 7.99 3.40 4.68
C HIS A 121 7.18 3.91 5.89
N ARG A 122 5.85 3.78 5.82
CA ARG A 122 4.93 4.35 6.82
C ARG A 122 4.71 3.45 8.04
N ALA A 123 4.74 2.12 7.87
CA ALA A 123 4.24 1.20 8.88
C ALA A 123 5.21 0.08 9.29
N MET A 124 6.35 -0.08 8.60
CA MET A 124 7.36 -1.08 8.93
C MET A 124 8.66 -0.42 9.43
N PRO A 125 9.48 -1.15 10.21
CA PRO A 125 9.22 -2.47 10.81
C PRO A 125 8.10 -2.45 11.85
N PHE A 126 7.42 -3.58 12.04
CA PHE A 126 6.37 -3.68 13.07
C PHE A 126 6.96 -3.51 14.48
N GLY A 127 6.60 -2.41 15.15
CA GLY A 127 7.15 -2.01 16.45
C GLY A 127 8.14 -0.83 16.38
N ASP A 128 8.58 -0.45 15.18
CA ASP A 128 9.52 0.66 14.94
C ASP A 128 9.21 1.36 13.59
N ALA A 129 7.92 1.64 13.35
CA ALA A 129 7.45 2.22 12.09
C ALA A 129 8.02 3.64 11.85
N GLN A 130 8.19 4.01 10.57
CA GLN A 130 8.78 5.29 10.13
C GLN A 130 10.25 5.48 10.56
N SER A 131 10.97 4.38 10.84
CA SER A 131 12.40 4.39 11.12
C SER A 131 13.28 4.29 9.87
N LEU A 132 12.71 3.82 8.75
CA LEU A 132 13.43 3.61 7.49
C LEU A 132 13.59 4.91 6.70
N THR A 133 14.79 5.12 6.17
CA THR A 133 15.07 6.17 5.19
C THR A 133 14.47 5.83 3.81
N PRO A 134 14.33 6.82 2.90
CA PRO A 134 13.93 6.56 1.52
C PRO A 134 14.79 5.51 0.81
N ASP A 135 16.12 5.62 0.91
CA ASP A 135 17.06 4.70 0.24
C ASP A 135 16.94 3.27 0.78
N GLU A 136 16.85 3.10 2.10
CA GLU A 136 16.58 1.79 2.73
C GLU A 136 15.25 1.20 2.26
N THR A 137 14.22 2.04 2.14
CA THR A 137 12.91 1.61 1.64
C THR A 137 12.99 1.17 0.18
N TYR A 138 13.66 1.93 -0.69
CA TYR A 138 13.88 1.54 -2.08
C TYR A 138 14.65 0.22 -2.18
N GLY A 139 15.69 0.04 -1.38
CA GLY A 139 16.45 -1.21 -1.31
C GLY A 139 15.57 -2.40 -0.92
N ILE A 140 14.82 -2.29 0.18
CA ILE A 140 13.90 -3.36 0.61
C ILE A 140 12.88 -3.70 -0.50
N VAL A 141 12.32 -2.69 -1.17
CA VAL A 141 11.37 -2.92 -2.27
C VAL A 141 12.06 -3.60 -3.46
N ALA A 142 13.29 -3.21 -3.81
CA ALA A 142 14.09 -3.89 -4.83
C ALA A 142 14.32 -5.37 -4.47
N TYR A 143 14.69 -5.64 -3.23
CA TYR A 143 14.86 -7.00 -2.71
C TYR A 143 13.56 -7.82 -2.82
N LEU A 144 12.41 -7.25 -2.43
CA LEU A 144 11.12 -7.93 -2.56
C LEU A 144 10.71 -8.17 -4.01
N LEU A 145 11.06 -7.28 -4.94
CA LEU A 145 10.86 -7.49 -6.38
C LEU A 145 11.70 -8.68 -6.87
N TYR A 146 12.95 -8.80 -6.41
CA TYR A 146 13.85 -9.90 -6.76
C TYR A 146 13.36 -11.24 -6.18
N MET A 147 12.98 -11.28 -4.91
CA MET A 147 12.41 -12.47 -4.25
C MET A 147 11.08 -12.94 -4.85
N ASN A 148 10.36 -12.02 -5.49
CA ASN A 148 9.16 -12.35 -6.25
C ASN A 148 9.43 -12.57 -7.74
N ASP A 149 10.67 -12.77 -8.20
CA ASP A 149 11.10 -12.87 -9.61
C ASP A 149 10.43 -11.84 -10.55
N ILE A 150 10.16 -10.62 -10.08
CA ILE A 150 9.65 -9.52 -10.92
C ILE A 150 10.82 -8.83 -11.61
N VAL A 151 11.93 -8.68 -10.88
CA VAL A 151 13.26 -8.43 -11.42
C VAL A 151 14.11 -9.67 -11.19
N THR A 152 15.11 -9.89 -12.04
CA THR A 152 15.97 -11.10 -11.98
C THR A 152 17.45 -10.77 -11.87
N ASP A 153 17.79 -9.47 -11.89
CA ASP A 153 19.15 -8.97 -11.76
C ASP A 153 19.39 -8.59 -10.29
N GLU A 154 20.38 -9.22 -9.67
CA GLU A 154 20.80 -8.95 -8.29
C GLU A 154 21.47 -7.57 -8.16
N GLU A 155 21.94 -6.99 -9.27
CA GLU A 155 22.49 -5.63 -9.29
C GLU A 155 21.42 -4.56 -9.62
N PHE A 156 20.14 -4.96 -9.68
CA PHE A 156 19.06 -4.03 -9.98
C PHE A 156 18.96 -2.94 -8.91
N VAL A 157 18.89 -1.68 -9.35
CA VAL A 157 18.67 -0.51 -8.51
C VAL A 157 17.29 0.05 -8.78
N LEU A 158 16.45 0.10 -7.75
CA LEU A 158 15.17 0.78 -7.79
C LEU A 158 15.38 2.24 -7.38
N SER A 159 14.83 3.17 -8.15
CA SER A 159 14.89 4.59 -7.85
C SER A 159 13.58 5.28 -8.20
N LYS A 160 13.42 6.53 -7.77
CA LYS A 160 12.28 7.36 -8.15
C LYS A 160 12.06 7.41 -9.67
N GLU A 161 13.14 7.47 -10.46
CA GLU A 161 13.11 7.63 -11.91
C GLU A 161 12.57 6.40 -12.63
N ASN A 162 12.86 5.20 -12.13
CA ASN A 162 12.47 3.95 -12.77
C ASN A 162 11.27 3.25 -12.10
N PHE A 163 10.83 3.71 -10.94
CA PHE A 163 9.78 3.08 -10.13
C PHE A 163 8.51 2.73 -10.92
N THR A 164 8.01 3.69 -11.69
CA THR A 164 6.73 3.55 -12.43
C THR A 164 6.86 2.70 -13.71
N SER A 165 8.08 2.27 -14.07
CA SER A 165 8.30 1.35 -15.18
C SER A 165 8.00 -0.11 -14.80
N ILE A 166 7.98 -0.43 -13.50
CA ILE A 166 7.70 -1.76 -12.98
C ILE A 166 6.19 -1.98 -12.92
N ARG A 167 5.70 -3.02 -13.60
CA ARG A 167 4.30 -3.46 -13.55
C ARG A 167 4.17 -4.74 -12.74
N MET A 168 3.29 -4.74 -11.74
CA MET A 168 3.09 -5.92 -10.90
C MET A 168 2.26 -6.98 -11.65
N PRO A 169 2.48 -8.29 -11.41
CA PRO A 169 1.81 -9.35 -12.18
C PRO A 169 0.27 -9.33 -12.12
N ASN A 170 -0.30 -8.81 -11.03
CA ASN A 170 -1.74 -8.81 -10.79
C ASN A 170 -2.43 -7.45 -10.98
N GLU A 171 -1.74 -6.47 -11.58
CA GLU A 171 -2.24 -5.09 -11.73
C GLU A 171 -3.63 -5.01 -12.38
N GLY A 172 -3.88 -5.78 -13.44
CA GLY A 172 -5.12 -5.75 -14.22
C GLY A 172 -6.28 -6.60 -13.67
N ASN A 173 -6.15 -7.21 -12.49
CA ASN A 173 -7.12 -8.20 -11.99
C ASN A 173 -7.95 -7.71 -10.79
N PHE A 174 -8.02 -6.39 -10.59
CA PHE A 174 -8.91 -5.75 -9.63
C PHE A 174 -9.99 -4.99 -10.37
N ILE A 175 -11.21 -5.06 -9.85
CA ILE A 175 -12.37 -4.34 -10.37
C ILE A 175 -13.03 -3.58 -9.23
N ASP A 176 -13.66 -2.45 -9.56
CA ASP A 176 -14.52 -1.75 -8.62
C ASP A 176 -15.69 -2.65 -8.20
N ASP A 177 -16.26 -2.35 -7.02
CA ASP A 177 -17.41 -3.08 -6.51
C ASP A 177 -18.61 -2.97 -7.47
N ASP A 178 -18.96 -4.07 -8.11
CA ASP A 178 -20.05 -4.17 -9.08
C ASP A 178 -21.41 -4.42 -8.41
N ARG A 179 -21.47 -4.53 -7.07
CA ARG A 179 -22.73 -4.69 -6.36
C ARG A 179 -23.61 -3.45 -6.55
N PRO A 180 -24.91 -3.62 -6.83
CA PRO A 180 -25.72 -4.82 -6.58
C PRO A 180 -25.80 -5.84 -7.74
N ASP A 181 -25.04 -5.69 -8.82
CA ASP A 181 -25.17 -6.50 -10.04
C ASP A 181 -24.67 -7.96 -9.89
N THR A 182 -24.30 -8.36 -8.66
CA THR A 182 -24.00 -9.76 -8.31
C THR A 182 -25.28 -10.56 -8.01
N PRO A 183 -25.36 -11.84 -8.39
CA PRO A 183 -26.56 -12.68 -8.21
C PRO A 183 -27.10 -12.74 -6.77
N LEU A 184 -26.21 -12.56 -5.78
CA LEU A 184 -26.54 -12.60 -4.35
C LEU A 184 -27.31 -11.37 -3.85
N ALA A 185 -27.24 -10.24 -4.56
CA ALA A 185 -27.88 -8.98 -4.17
C ALA A 185 -29.12 -8.64 -5.00
N SER A 186 -29.49 -9.47 -5.98
CA SER A 186 -30.73 -9.25 -6.75
C SER A 186 -31.93 -9.22 -5.80
N ALA A 187 -32.69 -8.11 -5.84
CA ALA A 187 -33.84 -7.82 -4.98
C ALA A 187 -35.04 -8.72 -5.34
N GLN A 188 -34.90 -10.02 -5.14
CA GLN A 188 -35.98 -10.99 -5.29
C GLN A 188 -36.87 -10.95 -4.05
N GLU A 189 -38.18 -11.03 -4.25
CA GLU A 189 -39.14 -11.15 -3.15
C GLU A 189 -38.84 -12.45 -2.37
N PRO A 190 -38.68 -12.37 -1.03
CA PRO A 190 -38.33 -13.55 -0.24
C PRO A 190 -39.45 -14.59 -0.30
N CYS A 191 -39.08 -15.87 -0.33
CA CYS A 191 -40.05 -16.95 -0.18
C CYS A 191 -40.65 -16.95 1.24
N MET A 192 -41.97 -17.01 1.34
CA MET A 192 -42.69 -16.96 2.62
C MET A 192 -43.22 -18.32 3.12
N SER A 193 -43.45 -19.29 2.24
CA SER A 193 -44.00 -20.60 2.58
C SER A 193 -43.42 -21.71 1.71
N ASP A 194 -43.23 -22.90 2.28
CA ASP A 194 -42.76 -24.11 1.57
C ASP A 194 -41.44 -23.94 0.79
N CYS A 195 -40.51 -23.14 1.34
CA CYS A 195 -39.33 -22.64 0.63
C CYS A 195 -38.20 -23.66 0.42
N LYS A 196 -38.16 -24.73 1.21
CA LYS A 196 -37.15 -25.79 1.11
C LYS A 196 -37.81 -27.15 1.32
N ALA A 197 -37.43 -28.12 0.50
CA ALA A 197 -37.91 -29.49 0.60
C ALA A 197 -37.22 -30.30 1.71
N ASP A 198 -36.01 -29.91 2.11
CA ASP A 198 -35.19 -30.65 3.08
C ASP A 198 -34.25 -29.70 3.86
N VAL A 199 -34.00 -30.02 5.12
CA VAL A 199 -33.13 -29.24 6.03
C VAL A 199 -32.18 -30.18 6.77
N LYS A 200 -31.04 -30.47 6.14
CA LYS A 200 -29.97 -31.30 6.73
C LYS A 200 -28.89 -30.44 7.35
N ILE A 201 -28.46 -30.82 8.56
CA ILE A 201 -27.29 -30.23 9.22
C ILE A 201 -26.03 -30.72 8.50
N THR A 202 -25.28 -29.81 7.88
CA THR A 202 -24.05 -30.14 7.13
C THR A 202 -22.77 -29.76 7.87
N LYS A 203 -22.85 -28.85 8.84
CA LYS A 203 -21.73 -28.35 9.66
C LYS A 203 -22.23 -28.02 11.06
N ARG A 204 -21.42 -28.32 12.09
CA ARG A 204 -21.62 -27.88 13.49
C ARG A 204 -20.33 -27.23 13.95
N ALA A 205 -20.39 -26.01 14.50
CA ALA A 205 -19.19 -25.28 14.94
C ALA A 205 -18.40 -26.03 16.04
N VAL A 206 -19.13 -26.73 16.92
CA VAL A 206 -18.57 -27.61 17.96
C VAL A 206 -17.68 -28.75 17.44
N VAL A 207 -17.65 -29.00 16.13
CA VAL A 207 -16.74 -30.00 15.53
C VAL A 207 -15.32 -29.44 15.40
N ILE A 208 -15.17 -28.13 15.20
CA ILE A 208 -13.86 -27.47 15.10
C ILE A 208 -13.37 -27.05 16.48
N ASP A 209 -14.28 -26.59 17.34
CA ASP A 209 -14.04 -26.33 18.77
C ASP A 209 -12.83 -25.43 19.08
N VAL A 210 -12.80 -24.26 18.43
CA VAL A 210 -11.75 -23.23 18.60
C VAL A 210 -12.28 -21.95 19.25
N THR A 211 -13.49 -22.00 19.82
CA THR A 211 -14.10 -20.87 20.53
C THR A 211 -13.62 -20.91 21.98
N PRO A 212 -13.03 -19.82 22.52
CA PRO A 212 -12.64 -19.79 23.93
C PRO A 212 -13.83 -20.05 24.85
N GLU A 213 -13.66 -20.92 25.83
CA GLU A 213 -14.67 -21.23 26.83
C GLU A 213 -14.56 -20.29 28.05
N GLY A 214 -15.68 -20.02 28.71
CA GLY A 214 -15.70 -19.37 30.01
C GLY A 214 -15.36 -20.36 31.14
N GLU A 215 -15.21 -19.87 32.37
CA GLU A 215 -14.90 -20.71 33.54
C GLU A 215 -16.05 -21.63 34.01
N GLU A 216 -17.19 -21.67 33.31
CA GLU A 216 -18.31 -22.57 33.66
C GLU A 216 -18.14 -23.94 33.00
N PRO A 217 -18.31 -25.05 33.74
CA PRO A 217 -18.10 -26.38 33.21
C PRO A 217 -19.14 -26.73 32.15
N ASP A 218 -18.63 -27.34 31.07
CA ASP A 218 -19.32 -27.84 29.87
C ASP A 218 -20.75 -28.35 30.12
N GLY A 219 -21.71 -27.45 29.93
CA GLY A 219 -23.14 -27.71 29.97
C GLY A 219 -23.71 -27.77 28.55
N GLY A 220 -23.07 -28.54 27.66
CA GLY A 220 -23.37 -28.50 26.23
C GLY A 220 -23.49 -29.86 25.53
N SER A 221 -23.67 -30.98 26.23
CA SER A 221 -24.00 -32.25 25.57
C SER A 221 -25.42 -32.19 25.01
N VAL A 222 -25.55 -32.05 23.69
CA VAL A 222 -26.81 -32.32 22.98
C VAL A 222 -26.57 -33.49 22.03
N ASP A 223 -27.20 -34.62 22.39
CA ASP A 223 -27.30 -35.88 21.63
C ASP A 223 -27.55 -35.67 20.12
#